data_AF-A0AAJ5S221-F1
#
_entry.id   AF-A0AAJ5S221-F1
#
_cell.length_a   1.000
_cell.length_b   1.000
_cell.length_c   1.000
_cell.angle_alpha   90.00
_cell.angle_beta   90.00
_cell.angle_gamma   90.00
#
_symmetry.space_group_name_H-M   'P 1'
#
loop_
_entity.id
_entity.type
_entity.pdbx_description
1 polymer ?
#
loop_
_entity_poly.entity_id
_entity_poly.type
_entity_poly.pdbx_seq_one_letter_code
_entity_poly.pdbx_strand_id
1 'polypeptide(L)'
;MSKDKRPLEDWELAECAALKALIKEENASRPKEKRITQEAAGAALGMNQGSFSNYLNGRLRLNKDVAVGIFKLFGIPAEKYSKRLADEIADVAQAYGDGDYHRDSRYAQVSPTHKMAVDEMADRMLGMTEEQAIKLKQAMDLLMPRNESGKD
;
A
#
# COMPACT_ATOMS: atom_id res chain seq x y z
N MET A 1 2.98 -36.11 10.00
CA MET A 1 4.27 -35.40 10.15
C MET A 1 3.96 -33.93 10.42
N SER A 2 3.83 -33.53 11.69
CA SER A 2 3.71 -32.10 12.01
C SER A 2 5.02 -31.44 11.61
N LYS A 3 4.96 -30.45 10.71
CA LYS A 3 6.10 -29.61 10.37
C LYS A 3 6.40 -28.75 11.60
N ASP A 4 7.23 -29.23 12.50
CA ASP A 4 7.73 -28.42 13.60
C ASP A 4 8.41 -27.19 13.01
N LYS A 5 7.82 -26.03 13.32
CA LYS A 5 8.34 -24.75 12.86
C LYS A 5 9.66 -24.52 13.58
N ARG A 6 10.70 -24.07 12.85
CA ARG A 6 11.98 -23.73 13.48
C ARG A 6 11.76 -22.70 14.59
N PRO A 7 12.53 -22.76 15.68
CA PRO A 7 12.54 -21.68 16.66
C PRO A 7 12.91 -20.36 15.97
N LEU A 8 12.37 -19.26 16.51
CA LEU A 8 12.76 -17.93 16.08
C LEU A 8 14.15 -17.62 16.61
N GLU A 9 14.92 -16.91 15.78
CA GLU A 9 16.22 -16.38 16.17
C GLU A 9 16.04 -15.16 17.09
N ASP A 10 17.07 -14.81 17.85
CA ASP A 10 17.03 -13.68 18.80
C ASP A 10 16.67 -12.36 18.12
N TRP A 11 17.15 -12.14 16.89
CA TRP A 11 16.83 -10.94 16.11
C TRP A 11 15.37 -10.93 15.67
N GLU A 12 14.75 -12.07 15.35
CA GLU A 12 13.32 -12.15 15.00
C GLU A 12 12.44 -11.88 16.22
N LEU A 13 12.84 -12.36 17.39
CA LEU A 13 12.18 -12.06 18.66
C LEU A 13 12.27 -10.57 18.99
N ALA A 14 13.43 -9.95 18.75
CA ALA A 14 13.64 -8.51 18.93
C ALA A 14 12.73 -7.68 18.01
N GLU A 15 12.61 -8.05 16.72
CA GLU A 15 11.69 -7.40 15.78
C GLU A 15 10.23 -7.48 16.27
N CYS A 16 9.79 -8.65 16.74
CA CYS A 16 8.45 -8.86 17.28
C CYS A 16 8.19 -8.01 18.53
N ALA A 17 9.16 -7.97 19.46
CA ALA A 17 9.07 -7.19 20.69
C ALA A 17 9.04 -5.68 20.40
N ALA A 18 9.87 -5.20 19.47
CA ALA A 18 9.89 -3.80 19.04
C ALA A 18 8.54 -3.40 18.44
N LEU A 19 7.98 -4.22 17.53
CA LEU A 19 6.66 -3.97 16.96
C LEU A 19 5.57 -3.90 18.04
N LYS A 20 5.57 -4.84 19.00
CA LYS A 20 4.60 -4.85 20.10
C LYS A 20 4.67 -3.58 20.95
N ALA A 21 5.88 -3.09 21.22
CA ALA A 21 6.07 -1.84 21.96
C ALA A 21 5.51 -0.63 21.18
N LEU A 22 5.83 -0.52 19.89
CA LEU A 22 5.34 0.56 19.02
C LEU A 22 3.82 0.56 18.89
N ILE A 23 3.19 -0.61 18.71
CA ILE A 23 1.72 -0.71 18.67
C ILE A 23 1.11 -0.28 19.99
N LYS A 24 1.71 -0.65 21.12
CA LYS A 24 1.22 -0.25 22.44
C LYS A 24 1.29 1.27 22.62
N GLU A 25 2.39 1.89 22.22
CA GLU A 25 2.59 3.34 22.25
C GLU A 25 1.58 4.06 21.34
N GLU A 26 1.46 3.62 20.09
CA GLU A 26 0.55 4.18 19.09
C GLU A 26 -0.92 4.00 19.49
N ASN A 27 -1.30 2.89 20.12
CA ASN A 27 -2.65 2.76 20.68
C ASN A 27 -2.86 3.62 21.92
N ALA A 28 -1.81 3.85 22.74
CA ALA A 28 -1.93 4.68 23.92
C ALA A 28 -2.16 6.16 23.56
N SER A 29 -1.58 6.64 22.46
CA SER A 29 -1.76 8.01 21.94
C SER A 29 -3.17 8.28 21.41
N ARG A 30 -3.92 7.22 21.06
CA ARG A 30 -5.30 7.32 20.55
C ARG A 30 -6.32 7.51 21.68
N PRO A 31 -7.39 8.29 21.44
CA PRO A 31 -8.57 8.29 22.30
C PRO A 31 -9.06 6.87 22.55
N LYS A 32 -9.58 6.59 23.76
CA LYS A 32 -9.91 5.22 24.21
C LYS A 32 -10.86 4.51 23.23
N GLU A 33 -11.79 5.26 22.64
CA GLU A 33 -12.82 4.81 21.71
C GLU A 33 -12.27 4.51 20.31
N LYS A 34 -11.08 5.03 19.99
CA LYS A 34 -10.38 4.85 18.71
C LYS A 34 -9.19 3.89 18.79
N ARG A 35 -8.97 3.25 19.94
CA ARG A 35 -7.91 2.25 20.11
C ARG A 35 -8.24 1.01 19.31
N ILE A 36 -7.24 0.47 18.62
CA ILE A 36 -7.40 -0.71 17.77
C ILE A 36 -7.14 -1.94 18.63
N THR A 37 -8.14 -2.83 18.73
CA THR A 37 -8.01 -4.10 19.44
C THR A 37 -7.23 -5.13 18.60
N GLN A 38 -6.75 -6.20 19.22
CA GLN A 38 -6.07 -7.27 18.47
C GLN A 38 -7.03 -8.00 17.53
N GLU A 39 -8.31 -8.11 17.89
CA GLU A 39 -9.36 -8.67 17.05
C GLU A 39 -9.56 -7.80 15.80
N ALA A 40 -9.66 -6.48 15.97
CA ALA A 40 -9.81 -5.54 14.87
C ALA A 40 -8.56 -5.51 13.96
N ALA A 41 -7.37 -5.51 14.56
CA ALA A 41 -6.11 -5.58 13.82
C ALA A 41 -5.99 -6.89 13.03
N GLY A 42 -6.29 -8.03 13.66
CA GLY A 42 -6.31 -9.33 12.98
C GLY A 42 -7.28 -9.33 11.80
N ALA A 43 -8.52 -8.91 12.02
CA ALA A 43 -9.55 -8.86 10.98
C ALA A 43 -9.13 -8.01 9.78
N ALA A 44 -8.54 -6.84 10.03
CA ALA A 44 -8.08 -5.95 8.96
C ALA A 44 -6.86 -6.49 8.20
N LEU A 45 -6.12 -7.44 8.78
CA LEU A 45 -5.03 -8.18 8.14
C LEU A 45 -5.50 -9.50 7.52
N GLY A 46 -6.80 -9.78 7.49
CA GLY A 46 -7.37 -11.02 6.97
C GLY A 46 -7.00 -12.26 7.82
N MET A 47 -6.70 -12.08 9.10
CA MET A 47 -6.34 -13.15 10.03
C MET A 47 -7.18 -13.12 11.30
N ASN A 48 -7.20 -14.22 12.05
CA ASN A 48 -7.85 -14.23 13.36
C ASN A 48 -6.96 -13.54 14.42
N GLN A 49 -7.57 -13.20 15.57
CA GLN A 49 -6.88 -12.53 16.67
C GLN A 49 -5.69 -13.33 17.21
N GLY A 50 -5.80 -14.65 17.31
CA GLY A 50 -4.72 -15.51 17.77
C GLY A 50 -3.50 -15.49 16.84
N SER A 51 -3.73 -15.47 15.53
CA SER A 51 -2.67 -15.32 14.51
C SER A 51 -1.95 -13.98 14.65
N PHE A 52 -2.69 -12.89 14.86
CA PHE A 52 -2.08 -11.58 15.09
C PHE A 52 -1.25 -11.56 16.38
N SER A 53 -1.81 -12.13 17.47
CA SER A 53 -1.13 -12.27 18.76
C SER A 53 0.16 -13.11 18.67
N ASN A 54 0.22 -14.10 17.78
CA ASN A 54 1.41 -14.91 17.59
C ASN A 54 2.60 -14.11 17.04
N TYR A 55 2.37 -13.10 16.19
CA TYR A 55 3.44 -12.19 15.75
C TYR A 55 3.92 -11.32 16.92
N LEU A 56 3.00 -10.68 17.65
CA LEU A 56 3.37 -9.78 18.75
C LEU A 56 4.11 -10.48 19.89
N ASN A 57 3.83 -11.77 20.10
CA ASN A 57 4.44 -12.56 21.16
C ASN A 57 5.62 -13.43 20.68
N GLY A 58 6.13 -13.21 19.47
CA GLY A 58 7.33 -13.92 18.99
C GLY A 58 7.13 -15.43 18.78
N ARG A 59 5.91 -15.87 18.45
CA ARG A 59 5.63 -17.25 18.01
C ARG A 59 5.68 -17.42 16.50
N LEU A 60 5.59 -16.32 15.76
CA LEU A 60 5.73 -16.26 14.30
C LEU A 60 6.67 -15.11 13.94
N ARG A 61 7.58 -15.35 13.00
CA ARG A 61 8.46 -14.30 12.47
C ARG A 61 7.65 -13.26 11.70
N LEU A 62 8.05 -12.00 11.75
CA LEU A 62 7.43 -10.95 10.93
C LEU A 62 7.73 -11.15 9.43
N ASN A 63 6.80 -10.72 8.59
CA ASN A 63 6.89 -10.79 7.14
C ASN A 63 6.36 -9.49 6.50
N LYS A 64 6.56 -9.35 5.19
CA LYS A 64 6.18 -8.16 4.42
C LYS A 64 4.68 -7.86 4.50
N ASP A 65 3.83 -8.88 4.42
CA ASP A 65 2.37 -8.69 4.43
C ASP A 65 1.90 -8.10 5.75
N VAL A 66 2.42 -8.62 6.88
CA VAL A 66 2.17 -8.08 8.20
C VAL A 66 2.71 -6.65 8.29
N ALA A 67 3.93 -6.40 7.81
CA ALA A 67 4.54 -5.07 7.87
C ALA A 67 3.74 -4.01 7.11
N VAL A 68 3.32 -4.31 5.88
CA VAL A 68 2.45 -3.43 5.06
C VAL A 68 1.11 -3.19 5.76
N GLY A 69 0.54 -4.22 6.35
CA GLY A 69 -0.72 -4.11 7.07
C GLY A 69 -0.62 -3.29 8.37
N ILE A 70 0.48 -3.45 9.11
CA ILE A 70 0.79 -2.61 10.28
C ILE A 70 0.90 -1.14 9.87
N PHE A 71 1.60 -0.85 8.78
CA PHE A 71 1.69 0.52 8.27
C PHE A 71 0.30 1.08 7.93
N LYS A 72 -0.56 0.32 7.25
CA LYS A 72 -1.94 0.74 6.92
C LYS A 72 -2.80 1.00 8.15
N LEU A 73 -2.64 0.21 9.21
CA LEU A 73 -3.50 0.29 10.41
C LEU A 73 -3.02 1.31 11.44
N PHE A 74 -1.72 1.29 11.70
CA PHE A 74 -1.11 2.05 12.78
C PHE A 74 -0.24 3.21 12.29
N GLY A 75 0.07 3.28 10.99
CA GLY A 75 1.00 4.28 10.45
C GLY A 75 2.45 4.03 10.88
N ILE A 76 2.77 2.85 11.41
CA ILE A 76 4.10 2.51 11.90
C ILE A 76 4.95 1.99 10.74
N PRO A 77 6.00 2.72 10.31
CA PRO A 77 6.88 2.29 9.22
C PRO A 77 7.80 1.13 9.65
N ALA A 78 8.17 0.26 8.72
CA ALA A 78 8.90 -0.99 8.99
C ALA A 78 10.29 -0.73 9.60
N GLU A 79 10.92 0.36 9.20
CA GLU A 79 12.23 0.86 9.63
C GLU A 79 12.34 1.00 11.15
N LYS A 80 11.22 1.23 11.84
CA LYS A 80 11.20 1.39 13.30
C LYS A 80 11.36 0.07 14.08
N TYR A 81 11.12 -1.08 13.44
CA TYR A 81 11.19 -2.38 14.12
C TYR A 81 11.97 -3.44 13.34
N SER A 82 12.16 -3.29 12.03
CA SER A 82 12.90 -4.22 11.19
C SER A 82 13.48 -3.52 9.97
N LYS A 83 14.82 -3.35 9.96
CA LYS A 83 15.54 -2.84 8.80
C LYS A 83 15.39 -3.78 7.59
N ARG A 84 15.49 -5.09 7.80
CA ARG A 84 15.33 -6.09 6.74
C ARG A 84 13.98 -5.99 6.05
N LEU A 85 12.88 -5.87 6.81
CA LEU A 85 11.55 -5.75 6.21
C LEU A 85 11.39 -4.44 5.45
N ALA A 86 11.97 -3.34 5.94
CA ALA A 86 11.98 -2.08 5.22
C ALA A 86 12.73 -2.21 3.88
N ASP A 87 13.93 -2.77 3.89
CA ASP A 87 14.75 -3.01 2.69
C ASP A 87 14.00 -3.92 1.71
N GLU A 88 13.44 -5.04 2.19
CA GLU A 88 12.67 -5.97 1.35
C GLU A 88 11.40 -5.35 0.74
N ILE A 89 10.73 -4.44 1.47
CA ILE A 89 9.57 -3.72 0.95
C ILE A 89 10.02 -2.70 -0.10
N ALA A 90 11.14 -2.00 0.13
CA ALA A 90 11.70 -1.04 -0.80
C ALA A 90 12.15 -1.72 -2.11
N ASP A 91 12.80 -2.87 -2.04
CA ASP A 91 13.21 -3.65 -3.22
C ASP A 91 12.00 -4.05 -4.07
N VAL A 92 10.94 -4.53 -3.41
CA VAL A 92 9.67 -4.86 -4.08
C VAL A 92 9.06 -3.60 -4.70
N ALA A 93 9.02 -2.48 -3.96
CA ALA A 93 8.49 -1.23 -4.45
C ALA A 93 9.29 -0.66 -5.63
N GLN A 94 10.61 -0.84 -5.68
CA GLN A 94 11.45 -0.46 -6.82
C GLN A 94 11.16 -1.35 -8.03
N ALA A 95 11.03 -2.66 -7.84
CA ALA A 95 10.66 -3.58 -8.91
C ALA A 95 9.28 -3.28 -9.53
N TYR A 96 8.34 -2.76 -8.73
CA TYR A 96 7.05 -2.26 -9.23
C TYR A 96 7.08 -0.79 -9.65
N GLY A 97 8.01 0.02 -9.13
CA GLY A 97 8.18 1.45 -9.44
C GLY A 97 8.80 1.70 -10.80
N ASP A 98 9.62 0.76 -11.30
CA ASP A 98 10.01 0.67 -12.70
C ASP A 98 8.86 0.19 -13.60
N GLY A 99 7.78 -0.33 -13.00
CA GLY A 99 6.52 -0.70 -13.64
C GLY A 99 5.52 0.47 -13.72
N ASP A 100 5.53 1.15 -14.87
CA ASP A 100 4.41 1.85 -15.50
C ASP A 100 3.73 3.09 -14.87
N TYR A 101 3.99 3.51 -13.62
CA TYR A 101 3.43 4.80 -13.12
C TYR A 101 4.39 5.99 -13.21
N HIS A 102 5.70 5.76 -13.12
CA HIS A 102 6.70 6.83 -13.23
C HIS A 102 7.29 7.00 -14.63
N ARG A 103 7.01 6.06 -15.55
CA ARG A 103 7.44 6.19 -16.93
C ARG A 103 6.70 7.30 -17.69
N ASP A 104 5.54 7.75 -17.19
CA ASP A 104 4.63 8.60 -17.97
C ASP A 104 3.96 9.76 -17.22
N SER A 105 4.60 10.33 -16.18
CA SER A 105 4.20 11.68 -15.77
C SER A 105 4.78 12.70 -16.75
N ARG A 106 4.33 12.64 -18.02
CA ARG A 106 4.42 13.77 -18.95
C ARG A 106 3.89 15.02 -18.25
N TYR A 107 2.89 14.88 -17.38
CA TYR A 107 2.42 15.95 -16.51
C TYR A 107 3.54 16.62 -15.69
N ALA A 108 4.39 15.86 -14.99
CA ALA A 108 5.50 16.44 -14.23
C ALA A 108 6.52 17.18 -15.11
N GLN A 109 6.69 16.72 -16.36
CA GLN A 109 7.69 17.20 -17.32
C GLN A 109 7.19 18.32 -18.25
N VAL A 110 5.88 18.57 -18.34
CA VAL A 110 5.35 19.66 -19.18
C VAL A 110 5.47 21.01 -18.50
N SER A 111 5.50 22.08 -19.32
CA SER A 111 5.60 23.46 -18.82
C SER A 111 4.41 23.82 -17.92
N PRO A 112 4.57 24.81 -17.03
CA PRO A 112 3.48 25.26 -16.14
C PRO A 112 2.19 25.61 -16.88
N THR A 113 2.28 26.17 -18.09
CA THR A 113 1.12 26.48 -18.94
C THR A 113 0.36 25.23 -19.38
N HIS A 114 1.06 24.15 -19.72
CA HIS A 114 0.43 22.88 -20.07
C HIS A 114 -0.16 22.18 -18.85
N LYS A 115 0.47 22.30 -17.66
CA LYS A 115 -0.11 21.77 -16.41
C LYS A 115 -1.46 22.41 -16.12
N MET A 116 -1.52 23.73 -16.17
CA MET A 116 -2.77 24.49 -15.99
C MET A 116 -3.85 24.07 -17.00
N ALA A 117 -3.49 23.87 -18.26
CA ALA A 117 -4.44 23.43 -19.28
C ALA A 117 -4.98 22.00 -19.01
N VAL A 118 -4.13 21.11 -18.50
CA VAL A 118 -4.54 19.74 -18.12
C VAL A 118 -5.44 19.78 -16.88
N ASP A 119 -5.11 20.59 -15.88
CA ASP A 119 -5.92 20.75 -14.66
C ASP A 119 -7.31 21.31 -14.99
N GLU A 120 -7.36 22.35 -15.84
CA GLU A 120 -8.62 22.94 -16.29
C GLU A 120 -9.48 21.93 -17.09
N MET A 121 -8.84 21.09 -17.90
CA MET A 121 -9.53 20.03 -18.63
C MET A 121 -10.05 18.94 -17.68
N ALA A 122 -9.31 18.58 -16.63
CA ALA A 122 -9.73 17.62 -15.62
C ALA A 122 -10.94 18.12 -14.81
N ASP A 123 -10.94 19.38 -14.38
CA ASP A 123 -12.07 19.99 -13.68
C ASP A 123 -13.34 20.00 -14.54
N ARG A 124 -13.19 20.33 -15.84
CA ARG A 124 -14.30 20.27 -16.79
C ARG A 124 -14.83 18.85 -16.94
N MET A 125 -13.96 17.83 -16.98
CA MET A 125 -14.36 16.43 -17.08
C MET A 125 -15.10 15.92 -15.84
N LEU A 126 -14.65 16.31 -14.64
CA LEU A 126 -15.32 15.95 -13.38
C LEU A 126 -16.70 16.59 -13.25
N GLY A 127 -16.92 17.74 -13.90
CA GLY A 127 -18.21 18.41 -13.98
C GLY A 127 -19.14 17.93 -15.11
N MET A 128 -18.74 16.95 -15.93
CA MET A 128 -19.56 16.48 -17.06
C MET A 128 -20.71 15.60 -16.59
N THR A 129 -21.85 15.71 -17.29
CA THR A 129 -22.92 14.72 -17.19
C THR A 129 -22.53 13.43 -17.92
N GLU A 130 -23.17 12.32 -17.59
CA GLU A 130 -22.91 11.01 -18.20
C GLU A 130 -23.07 11.05 -19.73
N GLU A 131 -24.09 11.75 -20.25
CA GLU A 131 -24.31 11.90 -21.69
C GLU A 131 -23.17 12.67 -22.38
N GLN A 132 -22.63 13.70 -21.73
CA GLN A 132 -21.50 14.49 -22.25
C GLN A 132 -20.21 13.65 -22.24
N ALA A 133 -19.98 12.86 -21.19
CA ALA A 133 -18.83 11.98 -21.08
C ALA A 133 -18.82 10.91 -22.18
N ILE A 134 -20.00 10.35 -22.50
CA ILE A 134 -20.17 9.40 -23.61
C ILE A 134 -19.82 10.05 -24.96
N LYS A 135 -20.30 11.28 -25.22
CA LYS A 135 -19.98 12.02 -26.46
C LYS A 135 -18.49 12.34 -26.58
N LEU A 136 -17.85 12.72 -25.48
CA LEU A 136 -16.40 12.96 -25.45
C LEU A 136 -15.62 11.68 -25.77
N LYS A 137 -16.01 10.55 -25.17
CA LYS A 137 -15.40 9.24 -25.48
C LYS A 137 -15.53 8.90 -26.97
N GLN A 138 -16.73 9.05 -27.55
CA GLN A 138 -16.96 8.80 -28.97
C GLN A 138 -16.10 9.72 -29.87
N ALA A 139 -15.98 11.00 -29.52
CA ALA A 139 -15.12 11.93 -30.24
C ALA A 139 -13.63 11.55 -30.14
N MET A 140 -13.18 11.09 -28.97
CA MET A 140 -11.81 10.62 -28.77
C MET A 140 -11.51 9.34 -29.57
N ASP A 141 -12.43 8.37 -29.59
CA ASP A 141 -12.29 7.15 -30.39
C ASP A 141 -12.19 7.46 -31.91
N LEU A 142 -12.80 8.57 -32.35
CA LEU A 142 -12.77 9.02 -33.74
C LEU A 142 -11.48 9.77 -34.11
N LEU A 143 -10.91 10.54 -33.17
CA LEU A 143 -9.67 11.30 -33.33
C LEU A 143 -8.41 10.45 -33.10
N MET A 144 -8.51 9.42 -32.26
CA MET A 144 -7.45 8.48 -31.95
C MET A 144 -7.97 7.06 -32.20
N PRO A 145 -8.16 6.66 -33.47
CA PRO A 145 -8.57 5.30 -33.78
C PRO A 145 -7.52 4.35 -33.23
N ARG A 146 -7.96 3.30 -32.52
CA ARG A 146 -7.06 2.26 -32.05
C ARG A 146 -6.35 1.68 -33.27
N ASN A 147 -5.02 1.76 -33.31
CA ASN A 147 -4.24 1.06 -34.32
C ASN A 147 -4.47 -0.45 -34.14
N GLU A 148 -5.33 -1.05 -34.97
CA GLU A 148 -5.47 -2.50 -35.09
C GLU A 148 -4.28 -3.13 -35.84
N SER A 149 -3.07 -2.60 -35.68
CA SER A 149 -1.84 -3.20 -36.20
C SER A 149 -1.35 -4.27 -35.23
N GLY A 150 -2.05 -5.40 -35.23
CA GLY A 150 -1.75 -6.55 -34.38
C GLY A 150 -2.32 -7.85 -34.92
N LYS A 151 -2.32 -8.02 -36.25
CA LYS A 151 -2.43 -9.31 -36.93
C LYS A 151 -1.56 -9.27 -38.17
N ASP A 152 -0.38 -9.87 -38.05
CA ASP A 152 0.22 -10.80 -39.02
C ASP A 152 1.29 -11.61 -38.30
#